data_AF-A0A497EJR7-F1
#
_entry.id   AF-A0A497EJR7-F1
#
_cell.length_a   1.000
_cell.length_b   1.000
_cell.length_c   1.000
_cell.angle_alpha   90.00
_cell.angle_beta   90.00
_cell.angle_gamma   90.00
#
_symmetry.space_group_name_H-M   'P 1'
#
loop_
_entity.id
_entity.type
_entity.pdbx_description
1 polymer ?
#
loop_
_entity_poly.entity_id
_entity_poly.type
_entity_poly.pdbx_seq_one_letter_code
_entity_poly.pdbx_strand_id
1 'polypeptide(L)' 'AAHLDESTAVRVARKISKLARSSGITLIVVTHRKEIIDALSPDRLLYVGYCGVISETLERK' A
#
# COMPACT_ATOMS: atom_id res chain seq x y z
N ALA A 1 5.14 11.58 1.23
CA ALA A 1 5.55 10.27 1.78
C ALA A 1 6.28 10.50 3.10
N ALA A 2 6.24 9.54 4.03
CA ALA A 2 7.03 9.64 5.26
C ALA A 2 8.54 9.62 4.93
N HIS A 3 9.33 10.42 5.65
CA HIS A 3 10.80 10.52 5.50
C HIS A 3 11.53 9.32 6.13
N LEU A 4 11.03 8.11 5.87
CA LEU A 4 11.66 6.86 6.29
C LEU A 4 12.62 6.37 5.20
N ASP A 5 13.78 5.87 5.62
CA ASP A 5 14.65 5.10 4.72
C ASP A 5 13.90 3.89 4.15
N GLU A 6 14.37 3.39 3.00
CA GLU A 6 13.73 2.30 2.28
C GLU A 6 13.49 1.06 3.13
N SER A 7 14.51 0.63 3.87
CA SER A 7 14.44 -0.59 4.68
C SER A 7 13.41 -0.46 5.81
N THR A 8 13.38 0.68 6.48
CA THR A 8 12.42 0.97 7.55
C THR A 8 11.01 1.08 7.00
N ALA A 9 10.83 1.78 5.88
CA ALA A 9 9.53 1.97 5.26
C ALA A 9 8.92 0.62 4.82
N VAL A 10 9.71 -0.27 4.20
CA VAL A 10 9.30 -1.63 3.83
C VAL A 10 8.93 -2.46 5.06
N ARG A 11 9.73 -2.40 6.14
CA ARG A 11 9.42 -3.11 7.39
C ARG A 11 8.11 -2.65 8.00
N VAL A 12 7.86 -1.34 8.03
CA VAL A 12 6.60 -0.76 8.52
C VAL A 12 5.43 -1.20 7.65
N ALA A 13 5.56 -1.10 6.33
CA ALA A 13 4.54 -1.54 5.38
C ALA A 13 4.13 -3.00 5.61
N ARG A 14 5.11 -3.92 5.71
CA ARG A 14 4.84 -5.34 5.99
C ARG A 14 4.12 -5.58 7.32
N LYS A 15 4.52 -4.86 8.38
CA LYS A 15 3.89 -4.99 9.71
C LYS A 15 2.46 -4.48 9.73
N ILE A 16 2.21 -3.30 9.15
CA ILE A 16 0.87 -2.72 9.04
C ILE A 16 -0.02 -3.62 8.17
N SER A 17 0.50 -4.10 7.05
CA SER A 17 -0.16 -5.04 6.14
C SER A 17 -0.62 -6.31 6.88
N LYS A 18 0.27 -6.93 7.67
CA LYS A 18 -0.06 -8.10 8.49
C LYS A 18 -1.12 -7.77 9.55
N LEU A 19 -0.95 -6.66 10.27
CA LEU A 19 -1.86 -6.22 11.32
C LEU A 19 -3.28 -6.01 10.78
N ALA A 20 -3.41 -5.25 9.69
CA ALA A 20 -4.70 -4.95 9.08
C ALA A 20 -5.45 -6.23 8.70
N ARG A 21 -4.76 -7.20 8.08
CA ARG A 21 -5.34 -8.50 7.72
C ARG A 21 -5.74 -9.32 8.94
N SER A 22 -4.86 -9.43 9.93
CA SER A 22 -5.16 -10.20 11.15
C SER A 22 -6.32 -9.62 11.96
N SER A 23 -6.55 -8.31 11.84
CA SER A 23 -7.59 -7.60 12.58
C SER A 23 -8.86 -7.34 11.74
N GLY A 24 -8.92 -7.77 10.48
CA GLY A 24 -10.06 -7.49 9.59
C GLY A 24 -10.26 -5.99 9.29
N ILE A 25 -9.20 -5.18 9.40
CA ILE A 25 -9.25 -3.74 9.17
C ILE A 25 -9.02 -3.46 7.68
N THR A 26 -9.89 -2.63 7.10
CA THR A 26 -9.64 -2.07 5.77
C THR A 26 -8.59 -0.97 5.88
N LEU A 27 -7.48 -1.16 5.18
CA LEU A 27 -6.36 -0.22 5.18
C LEU A 27 -6.33 0.57 3.87
N ILE A 28 -6.35 1.90 3.96
CA ILE A 28 -6.12 2.81 2.84
C ILE A 28 -4.79 3.50 3.05
N VAL A 29 -3.90 3.44 2.06
CA VAL A 29 -2.57 4.07 2.12
C VAL A 29 -2.35 4.93 0.89
N VAL A 30 -1.83 6.15 1.09
CA VAL A 30 -1.38 7.04 0.02
C VAL A 30 0.14 6.94 -0.08
N THR A 31 0.65 6.48 -1.22
CA THR A 31 2.07 6.41 -1.50
C THR A 31 2.36 6.50 -3.00
N HIS A 32 3.51 7.06 -3.36
CA HIS A 32 4.07 6.99 -4.71
C HIS A 32 5.24 5.99 -4.81
N ARG A 33 5.63 5.39 -3.67
CA ARG A 33 6.80 4.52 -3.54
C ARG A 33 6.43 3.09 -3.93
N LYS A 34 7.07 2.56 -4.97
CA LYS A 34 6.77 1.22 -5.52
C LYS A 34 7.04 0.11 -4.51
N GLU A 35 8.16 0.17 -3.81
CA GLU A 35 8.56 -0.80 -2.80
C GLU A 35 7.54 -0.92 -1.65
N ILE A 36 6.78 0.16 -1.37
CA ILE A 36 5.72 0.17 -0.36
C ILE A 36 4.46 -0.50 -0.90
N ILE A 37 4.11 -0.26 -2.16
CA ILE A 37 3.00 -0.97 -2.83
C ILE A 37 3.27 -2.48 -2.81
N ASP A 38 4.47 -2.88 -3.22
CA ASP A 38 4.89 -4.29 -3.23
C ASP A 38 4.87 -4.90 -1.82
N ALA A 39 5.39 -4.18 -0.82
CA ALA A 39 5.41 -4.63 0.57
C ALA A 39 4.01 -4.71 1.23
N LEU A 40 3.09 -3.82 0.84
CA LEU A 40 1.71 -3.84 1.33
C LEU A 40 0.89 -4.96 0.67
N SER A 41 1.20 -5.33 -0.58
CA SER A 41 0.42 -6.27 -1.41
C SER A 41 -1.08 -5.95 -1.33
N PRO A 42 -1.50 -4.74 -1.74
CA PRO A 42 -2.88 -4.30 -1.60
C PRO A 42 -3.79 -5.11 -2.52
N ASP A 43 -5.07 -5.23 -2.15
CA ASP A 43 -6.06 -5.95 -2.96
C ASP A 43 -6.53 -5.10 -4.16
N ARG A 44 -6.35 -3.76 -4.08
CA ARG A 44 -6.65 -2.81 -5.16
C ARG A 44 -5.65 -1.66 -5.17
N LEU A 45 -5.41 -1.11 -6.36
CA LEU A 45 -4.55 0.05 -6.57
C LEU A 45 -5.39 1.17 -7.20
N LEU A 46 -5.32 2.37 -6.62
CA LEU A 46 -6.00 3.56 -7.14
C LEU A 46 -4.95 4.58 -7.59
N TYR A 47 -4.95 4.89 -8.88
CA TYR A 47 -4.12 5.93 -9.46
C TYR A 47 -4.93 7.24 -9.47
N VAL A 48 -4.44 8.24 -8.76
CA VAL A 48 -5.10 9.54 -8.59
C VAL A 48 -4.28 10.63 -9.27
N GLY A 49 -4.89 11.39 -10.18
CA GLY A 49 -4.23 12.48 -10.89
C GLY A 49 -5.20 13.25 -11.79
N TYR A 50 -4.87 14.51 -12.13
CA TYR A 50 -5.66 15.38 -13.02
C TYR A 50 -7.18 15.32 -12.81
N CYS A 51 -7.62 15.48 -11.55
CA CYS A 51 -9.03 15.42 -11.14
C CYS A 51 -9.77 14.10 -11.45
N GLY A 52 -9.04 13.01 -11.69
CA GLY A 52 -9.58 11.68 -11.97
C GLY A 52 -8.99 10.58 -11.08
N VAL A 53 -9.67 9.43 -11.08
CA VAL A 53 -9.23 8.21 -10.41
C VAL A 53 -9.38 7.05 -11.38
N ILE A 54 -8.29 6.30 -11.57
CA ILE A 54 -8.29 5.02 -12.29
C ILE A 54 -8.06 3.92 -11.26
N SER A 55 -8.85 2.85 -11.32
CA SER A 55 -8.72 1.71 -10.41
C SER A 55 -8.21 0.48 -11.13
N GLU A 56 -7.33 -0.25 -10.45
CA GLU A 56 -6.82 -1.55 -10.87
C GLU A 56 -7.09 -2.56 -9.75
N THR A 57 -7.66 -3.71 -10.11
CA THR A 57 -7.84 -4.83 -9.17
C THR A 57 -6.68 -5.79 -9.36
N LEU A 58 -5.97 -6.10 -8.28
CA LEU A 58 -4.80 -6.98 -8.34
C LEU A 58 -5.22 -8.41 -7.99
N GLU A 59 -4.89 -9.36 -8.86
CA GLU A 59 -5.00 -10.78 -8.52
C GLU A 59 -3.89 -11.14 -7.52
N ARG A 60 -4.26 -11.71 -6.38
CA ARG A 60 -3.28 -12.26 -5.46
C ARG A 60 -2.69 -13.54 -6.05
N LYS A 61 -1.36 -13.57 -6.16
CA LYS A 61 -0.59 -14.80 -6.35
C LYS A 61 -0.52 -15.61 -5.05
#